data_AF-K2EJK1-F1
#
_entry.id   AF-K2EJK1-F1
#
_cell.length_a   1.000
_cell.length_b   1.000
_cell.length_c   1.000
_cell.angle_alpha   90.00
_cell.angle_beta   90.00
_cell.angle_gamma   90.00
#
_symmetry.space_group_name_H-M   'P 1'
#
loop_
_entity.id
_entity.type
_entity.pdbx_description
1 polymer ?
#
loop_
_entity_poly.entity_id
_entity_poly.type
_entity_poly.pdbx_seq_one_letter_code
_entity_poly.pdbx_strand_id
1 'polypeptide(L)'
;MVQTSQSPRGTYQINCYSNFKTQVPTPSPTKPTDNITAPPSAQSLNKLGTNLPDLIGRVIKTIMGVVGTIALIIFIYAGILWMTAHGNAEREKKAMDTIVWASIGILVILSSYALVNFILEAFI
;
A
#
# COMPACT_ATOMS: atom_id res chain seq x y z
N MET A 1 -29.69 -10.34 39.37
CA MET A 1 -30.27 -9.74 40.60
C MET A 1 -30.35 -8.23 40.41
N VAL A 2 -31.47 -7.75 39.86
CA VAL A 2 -31.75 -6.32 39.63
C VAL A 2 -32.19 -5.73 40.97
N GLN A 3 -31.41 -4.84 41.56
CA GLN A 3 -31.82 -4.16 42.80
C GLN A 3 -32.75 -3.00 42.46
N THR A 4 -34.03 -3.12 42.81
CA THR A 4 -35.01 -2.04 42.70
C THR A 4 -34.95 -1.18 43.96
N SER A 5 -34.28 -0.02 43.90
CA SER A 5 -34.36 0.99 44.95
C SER A 5 -35.60 1.86 44.70
N GLN A 6 -36.60 1.81 45.60
CA GLN A 6 -37.80 2.64 45.54
C GLN A 6 -37.45 4.09 45.93
N SER A 7 -37.64 5.04 45.01
CA SER A 7 -37.64 6.47 45.32
C SER A 7 -39.07 6.93 45.67
N PRO A 8 -39.30 7.76 46.71
CA PRO A 8 -40.65 8.06 47.25
C PRO A 8 -41.59 8.87 46.33
N ARG A 9 -41.17 9.22 45.12
CA ARG A 9 -42.03 9.84 44.10
C ARG A 9 -42.13 8.87 42.94
N GLY A 10 -43.35 8.44 42.62
CA GLY A 10 -43.71 7.27 41.80
C GLY A 10 -43.16 7.20 40.36
N THR A 11 -41.84 7.20 40.22
CA THR A 11 -41.11 6.93 38.98
C THR A 11 -40.06 5.87 39.27
N TYR A 12 -40.27 4.67 38.73
CA TYR A 12 -39.29 3.59 38.77
C TYR A 12 -38.23 3.88 37.71
N GLN A 13 -36.98 4.12 38.13
CA GLN A 13 -35.84 4.23 37.22
C GLN A 13 -35.11 2.88 37.14
N ILE A 14 -34.92 2.39 35.92
CA ILE A 14 -34.18 1.15 35.64
C ILE A 14 -32.72 1.55 35.41
N ASN A 15 -31.86 1.35 36.41
CA ASN A 15 -30.43 1.61 36.25
C ASN A 15 -29.74 0.41 35.58
N CYS A 16 -29.55 0.50 34.27
CA CYS A 16 -28.98 -0.56 33.44
C CYS A 16 -27.45 -0.51 33.30
N TYR A 17 -26.72 0.30 34.08
CA TYR A 17 -25.29 0.56 33.82
C TYR A 17 -24.29 0.12 34.91
N SER A 18 -24.58 -0.90 35.73
CA SER A 18 -23.67 -1.26 36.82
C SER A 18 -22.63 -2.35 36.51
N ASN A 19 -22.62 -2.98 35.33
CA ASN A 19 -21.77 -4.17 35.08
C ASN A 19 -21.10 -4.23 33.69
N PHE A 20 -20.68 -3.09 33.14
CA PHE A 20 -19.83 -3.09 31.95
C PHE A 20 -18.35 -3.08 32.35
N LYS A 21 -17.78 -4.26 32.65
CA LYS A 21 -16.32 -4.43 32.67
C LYS A 21 -15.84 -4.42 31.21
N THR A 22 -15.37 -3.28 30.71
CA THR A 22 -14.54 -3.27 29.50
C THR A 22 -13.15 -3.78 29.83
N GLN A 23 -12.84 -4.98 29.36
CA GLN A 23 -11.47 -5.33 29.04
C GLN A 23 -11.45 -5.80 27.58
N VAL A 24 -11.12 -4.86 26.68
CA VAL A 24 -10.83 -5.18 25.27
C VAL A 24 -9.32 -5.04 25.08
N PRO A 25 -8.57 -6.15 24.94
CA PRO A 25 -7.19 -6.09 24.46
C PRO A 25 -7.15 -5.79 22.95
N THR A 26 -6.66 -4.59 22.62
CA THR A 26 -6.08 -4.03 21.36
C THR A 26 -6.40 -4.67 19.98
N PRO A 27 -6.82 -3.87 18.97
CA PRO A 27 -5.90 -3.52 17.87
C PRO A 27 -6.08 -2.12 17.23
N SER A 28 -4.97 -1.56 16.72
CA SER A 28 -4.76 -0.56 15.66
C SER A 28 -5.82 0.52 15.36
N PRO A 29 -5.41 1.79 15.13
CA PRO A 29 -6.32 2.92 14.93
C PRO A 29 -7.14 2.74 13.65
N THR A 30 -8.37 2.27 13.80
CA THR A 30 -9.39 2.35 12.75
C THR A 30 -9.97 3.76 12.77
N LYS A 31 -9.88 4.40 11.61
CA LYS A 31 -10.57 5.65 11.25
C LYS A 31 -12.00 5.66 11.83
N PRO A 32 -12.45 6.76 12.47
CA PRO A 32 -13.79 6.84 13.03
C PRO A 32 -14.85 6.46 11.97
N THR A 33 -15.63 5.44 12.31
CA THR A 33 -16.85 5.09 11.60
C THR A 33 -17.96 5.93 12.19
N ASP A 34 -18.12 7.15 11.67
CA ASP A 34 -19.32 7.95 11.91
C ASP A 34 -20.47 7.28 11.13
N ASN A 35 -21.23 6.44 11.81
CA ASN A 35 -22.50 5.90 11.35
C ASN A 35 -23.58 7.00 11.36
N ILE A 36 -23.42 8.03 10.54
CA ILE A 36 -24.54 8.81 10.01
C ILE A 36 -24.52 8.60 8.51
N THR A 37 -25.53 7.89 8.02
CA THR A 37 -25.75 7.55 6.61
C THR A 37 -25.53 8.77 5.71
N ALA A 38 -24.34 8.88 5.14
CA ALA A 38 -24.08 9.87 4.10
C ALA A 38 -24.85 9.44 2.84
N PRO A 39 -25.55 10.36 2.15
CA PRO A 39 -26.13 10.03 0.86
C PRO A 39 -25.03 9.48 -0.07
N PRO A 40 -25.33 8.53 -0.96
CA PRO A 40 -24.36 7.82 -1.82
C PRO A 40 -23.50 8.73 -2.73
N SER A 41 -23.76 10.04 -2.73
CA SER A 41 -22.97 11.07 -3.39
C SER A 41 -21.71 11.50 -2.62
N ALA A 42 -21.62 11.30 -1.30
CA ALA A 42 -20.45 11.73 -0.52
C ALA A 42 -19.19 10.87 -0.76
N GLN A 43 -19.34 9.56 -1.03
CA GLN A 43 -18.21 8.70 -1.40
C GLN A 43 -17.67 9.03 -2.80
N SER A 44 -18.47 9.67 -3.66
CA SER A 44 -18.05 10.10 -5.00
C SER A 44 -17.21 11.39 -4.99
N LEU A 45 -17.35 12.23 -3.95
CA LEU A 45 -16.58 13.47 -3.79
C LEU A 45 -15.25 13.24 -3.04
N ASN A 46 -15.18 12.24 -2.16
CA ASN A 46 -13.90 11.76 -1.63
C ASN A 46 -13.13 10.90 -2.66
N LYS A 47 -13.66 10.71 -3.87
CA LYS A 47 -12.88 10.17 -4.99
C LYS A 47 -11.96 11.23 -5.62
N LEU A 48 -12.21 12.51 -5.35
CA LEU A 48 -11.30 13.63 -5.62
C LEU A 48 -10.54 14.11 -4.37
N GLY A 49 -10.99 13.70 -3.17
CA GLY A 49 -10.35 13.95 -1.87
C GLY A 49 -9.11 13.09 -1.65
N THR A 50 -8.08 13.30 -2.46
CA THR A 50 -6.85 12.54 -2.38
C THR A 50 -6.07 12.96 -1.15
N ASN A 51 -6.12 12.16 -0.08
CA ASN A 51 -5.17 12.32 1.02
C ASN A 51 -3.76 12.29 0.42
N LEU A 52 -2.87 13.18 0.85
CA LEU A 52 -1.48 13.22 0.37
C LEU A 52 -0.84 11.81 0.31
N PRO A 53 -0.98 10.95 1.34
CA PRO A 53 -0.43 9.59 1.31
C PRO A 53 -1.01 8.70 0.21
N ASP A 54 -2.31 8.80 -0.05
CA ASP A 54 -2.99 8.01 -1.09
C ASP A 54 -2.59 8.46 -2.50
N LEU A 55 -2.40 9.77 -2.70
CA LEU A 55 -1.93 10.31 -3.98
C LEU A 55 -0.53 9.78 -4.28
N ILE A 56 0.35 9.87 -3.28
CA ILE A 56 1.74 9.45 -3.36
C ILE A 56 1.84 7.94 -3.61
N GLY A 57 1.10 7.13 -2.86
CA GLY A 57 1.06 5.68 -3.06
C GLY A 57 0.56 5.29 -4.45
N ARG A 58 -0.45 5.98 -4.98
CA ARG A 58 -0.98 5.73 -6.33
C ARG A 58 0.03 6.10 -7.42
N VAL A 59 0.68 7.25 -7.29
CA VAL A 59 1.69 7.73 -8.25
C VAL A 59 2.90 6.78 -8.27
N ILE A 60 3.41 6.37 -7.10
CA ILE A 60 4.53 5.42 -7.02
C ILE A 60 4.18 4.09 -7.68
N LYS A 61 2.99 3.55 -7.41
CA LYS A 61 2.53 2.28 -7.99
C LYS A 61 2.40 2.35 -9.51
N THR A 62 1.87 3.45 -10.04
CA THR A 62 1.74 3.64 -11.49
C THR A 62 3.10 3.78 -12.16
N ILE A 63 3.99 4.63 -11.64
CA ILE A 63 5.31 4.87 -12.24
C ILE A 63 6.16 3.60 -12.19
N MET A 64 6.17 2.86 -11.06
CA MET A 64 6.93 1.61 -10.95
C MET A 64 6.49 0.55 -11.95
N GLY A 65 5.18 0.41 -12.20
CA GLY A 65 4.66 -0.53 -13.20
C GLY A 65 5.08 -0.16 -14.63
N VAL A 66 5.02 1.14 -14.97
CA VAL A 66 5.41 1.63 -16.30
C VAL A 66 6.91 1.49 -16.53
N VAL A 67 7.73 1.92 -15.56
CA VAL A 67 9.20 1.85 -15.65
C VAL A 67 9.67 0.40 -15.73
N GLY A 68 9.12 -0.50 -14.91
CA GLY A 68 9.46 -1.92 -14.95
C GLY A 68 9.17 -2.57 -16.31
N THR A 69 8.03 -2.22 -16.92
CA THR A 69 7.65 -2.72 -18.24
C THR A 69 8.58 -2.22 -19.35
N ILE A 70 8.93 -0.93 -19.34
CA ILE A 70 9.86 -0.34 -20.32
C ILE A 70 11.25 -0.97 -20.18
N ALA A 71 11.74 -1.13 -18.94
CA ALA A 71 13.02 -1.77 -18.66
C ALA A 71 13.08 -3.21 -19.20
N LEU A 72 12.01 -3.98 -19.02
CA LEU A 72 11.92 -5.36 -19.53
C LEU A 72 12.02 -5.42 -21.06
N ILE A 73 11.34 -4.51 -21.77
CA ILE A 73 11.35 -4.45 -23.24
C ILE A 73 12.78 -4.16 -23.75
N ILE A 74 13.47 -3.20 -23.13
CA ILE A 74 14.85 -2.85 -23.50
C ILE A 74 15.80 -4.01 -23.20
N PHE A 75 15.62 -4.71 -22.08
CA PHE A 75 16.42 -5.87 -21.72
C PHE A 75 16.30 -7.00 -22.74
N ILE A 76 15.08 -7.32 -23.18
CA ILE A 76 14.83 -8.31 -24.23
C ILE A 76 15.48 -7.89 -25.55
N TYR A 77 15.35 -6.63 -25.95
CA TYR A 77 15.98 -6.11 -27.17
C TYR A 77 17.51 -6.24 -27.13
N ALA A 78 18.12 -5.89 -25.99
CA ALA A 78 19.56 -6.06 -25.79
C ALA A 78 19.99 -7.53 -25.86
N GLY A 79 19.20 -8.44 -25.29
CA GLY A 79 19.44 -9.88 -25.36
C GLY A 79 19.40 -10.44 -26.79
N ILE A 80 18.39 -10.03 -27.57
CA ILE A 80 18.29 -10.44 -28.99
C ILE A 80 19.46 -9.87 -29.80
N LEU A 81 19.87 -8.62 -29.54
CA LEU A 81 21.00 -8.00 -30.22
C LEU A 81 22.32 -8.76 -29.97
N TRP A 82 22.51 -9.28 -28.75
CA TRP A 82 23.68 -10.09 -28.42
C TRP A 82 23.66 -11.46 -29.11
N MET A 83 22.51 -12.16 -29.07
CA MET A 83 22.36 -13.46 -29.74
C MET A 83 22.50 -13.39 -31.26
N THR A 84 22.17 -12.25 -31.87
CA THR A 84 22.24 -12.05 -33.33
C THR A 84 23.57 -11.49 -33.82
N ALA A 85 24.52 -11.18 -32.94
CA ALA A 85 25.80 -10.56 -33.29
C ALA A 85 26.79 -11.48 -34.04
N HIS A 86 26.40 -12.74 -34.33
CA HIS A 86 27.13 -13.80 -35.06
C HIS A 86 28.40 -13.33 -35.80
N GLY A 87 29.54 -13.42 -35.12
CA GLY A 87 30.87 -13.24 -35.71
C GLY A 87 31.37 -11.80 -35.87
N ASN A 88 30.59 -10.78 -35.53
CA ASN A 88 31.08 -9.40 -35.47
C ASN A 88 31.40 -8.99 -34.02
N ALA A 89 32.68 -9.06 -33.65
CA ALA A 89 33.18 -8.74 -32.31
C ALA A 89 32.76 -7.33 -31.84
N GLU A 90 32.59 -6.38 -32.75
CA GLU A 90 32.16 -5.02 -32.41
C GLU A 90 30.67 -4.99 -31.98
N ARG A 91 29.82 -5.77 -32.65
CA ARG A 91 28.40 -5.88 -32.26
C ARG A 91 28.21 -6.71 -31.00
N GLU A 92 29.02 -7.76 -30.83
CA GLU A 92 29.00 -8.58 -29.62
C GLU A 92 29.38 -7.77 -28.39
N LYS A 93 30.50 -7.03 -28.46
CA LYS A 93 30.95 -6.15 -27.37
C LYS A 93 29.93 -5.07 -27.06
N LYS A 94 29.39 -4.41 -28.08
CA LYS A 94 28.37 -3.36 -27.90
C LYS A 94 27.09 -3.91 -27.27
N ALA A 95 26.67 -5.11 -27.66
CA ALA A 95 25.49 -5.74 -27.07
C ALA A 95 25.73 -6.15 -25.61
N MET A 96 26.92 -6.67 -25.29
CA MET A 96 27.32 -6.99 -23.91
C MET A 96 27.35 -5.75 -23.02
N ASP A 97 27.99 -4.67 -23.48
CA ASP A 97 27.97 -3.40 -22.73
C ASP A 97 26.53 -2.95 -22.49
N THR A 98 25.65 -3.04 -23.50
CA THR A 98 24.23 -2.69 -23.37
C THR A 98 23.49 -3.57 -22.36
N ILE A 99 23.75 -4.87 -22.32
CA ILE A 99 23.16 -5.81 -21.35
C ILE A 99 23.62 -5.48 -19.92
N VAL A 100 24.91 -5.17 -19.73
CA VAL A 100 25.44 -4.78 -18.40
C VAL A 100 24.71 -3.53 -17.90
N TRP A 101 24.60 -2.49 -18.73
CA TRP A 101 23.85 -1.29 -18.36
C TRP A 101 22.36 -1.55 -18.10
N ALA A 102 21.71 -2.40 -18.90
CA ALA A 102 20.31 -2.77 -18.71
C ALA A 102 20.10 -3.57 -17.40
N SER A 103 20.99 -4.50 -17.09
CA SER A 103 20.93 -5.31 -15.87
C SER A 103 21.09 -4.49 -14.60
N ILE A 104 21.96 -3.48 -14.61
CA ILE A 104 22.11 -2.53 -13.50
C ILE A 104 20.81 -1.78 -13.25
N GLY A 105 20.11 -1.36 -14.31
CA GLY A 105 18.80 -0.71 -14.17
C GLY A 105 17.76 -1.59 -13.49
N ILE A 106 17.67 -2.86 -13.88
CA ILE A 106 16.75 -3.84 -13.27
C ILE A 106 17.14 -4.13 -11.81
N LEU A 107 18.44 -4.32 -11.55
CA LEU A 107 18.96 -4.58 -10.22
C LEU A 107 18.62 -3.44 -9.26
N VAL A 108 18.74 -2.19 -9.70
CA VAL A 108 18.41 -1.00 -8.89
C VAL A 108 16.92 -0.96 -8.54
N ILE A 109 16.02 -1.28 -9.49
CA ILE A 109 14.58 -1.30 -9.24
C ILE A 109 14.22 -2.38 -8.20
N LEU A 110 14.77 -3.59 -8.36
CA LEU A 110 14.57 -4.69 -7.42
C LEU A 110 15.15 -4.37 -6.04
N SER A 111 16.35 -3.81 -6.00
CA SER A 111 17.04 -3.42 -4.77
C SER A 111 16.30 -2.31 -4.04
N SER A 112 15.76 -1.32 -4.75
CA SER A 112 14.97 -0.23 -4.15
C SER A 112 13.74 -0.77 -3.42
N TYR A 113 13.00 -1.70 -4.03
CA TYR A 113 11.84 -2.31 -3.38
C TYR A 113 12.27 -3.18 -2.19
N ALA A 114 13.34 -3.97 -2.35
CA ALA A 114 13.86 -4.80 -1.26
C ALA A 114 14.29 -3.96 -0.04
N LEU A 115 15.00 -2.84 -0.25
CA LEU A 115 15.42 -1.96 0.85
C LEU A 115 14.24 -1.37 1.62
N VAL A 116 13.21 -0.88 0.92
CA VAL A 116 12.05 -0.27 1.59
C VAL A 116 11.34 -1.29 2.47
N ASN A 117 11.08 -2.49 1.96
CA ASN A 117 10.43 -3.54 2.75
C ASN A 117 11.32 -4.02 3.90
N PHE A 118 12.64 -4.17 3.66
CA PHE A 118 13.58 -4.56 4.70
C PHE A 118 13.59 -3.58 5.88
N ILE A 119 13.55 -2.26 5.60
CA ILE A 119 13.48 -1.24 6.65
C ILE A 119 12.14 -1.31 7.40
N LEU A 120 11.02 -1.45 6.68
CA LEU A 120 9.69 -1.51 7.30
C LEU A 120 9.52 -2.76 8.18
N GLU A 121 10.00 -3.93 7.72
CA GLU A 121 10.00 -5.18 8.48
C GLU A 121 10.98 -5.18 9.65
N ALA A 122 12.08 -4.43 9.57
CA ALA A 122 13.04 -4.33 10.66
C ALA A 122 12.55 -3.47 11.84
N PHE A 123 11.58 -2.56 11.62
CA PHE A 123 11.06 -1.64 12.65
C PHE A 123 9.69 -2.05 13.23
N ILE A 124 8.93 -2.88 12.53
CA ILE A 124 7.65 -3.45 12.98
C ILE A 124 7.88 -4.75 13.73
#